data_AF-A0A4S4BIC3-F1
#
_entry.id   AF-A0A4S4BIC3-F1
#
_cell.length_a   1.000
_cell.length_b   1.000
_cell.length_c   1.000
_cell.angle_alpha   90.00
_cell.angle_beta   90.00
_cell.angle_gamma   90.00
#
_symmetry.space_group_name_H-M   'P 1'
#
loop_
_entity.id
_entity.type
_entity.pdbx_description
1 polymer ?
#
loop_
_entity_poly.entity_id
_entity_poly.type
_entity_poly.pdbx_seq_one_letter_code
_entity_poly.pdbx_strand_id
1 'polypeptide(L)'
;MPVRILHCGESIESYNICLEQQLVGFTKRVGQPGDLVYIAVRQDGRPVCGARGKLHALTDERPWPDSDVYPQCFSLIDVEYCAPFDIRFLEQIGGRHWVLKYVQSSKAITEPEAVHLLDSRFSEHKQEQMQLLDVADLAIDADLSDSSVVEADLPGEDPDNRVQIIGTYSTVKFKDEKDPMKGLEPLVNRHFYRLFEAFDETHSLLIPENRMFVTSAPTGSKKTQRFRTIPDALLINYTKEKSVPLQINLIEYECFGLSKSGSTQKFKYLNEHMIPQLIRFASTFSVVTITEIRQKTIKTWVDKVIAFIQSNEFALQRITSWLQEIDPSMKEHSLLRNMDKQLTQAFRSRIQIMLVIDELSAEQRKMIKSVIESFLLENEKSISFLSYIVQLHQRMSGANDNEYVLSVQT
;
A
#
# COMPACT_ATOMS: atom_id res chain seq x y z
N MET A 1 -4.99 -21.55 -13.91
CA MET A 1 -5.27 -20.31 -13.15
C MET A 1 -5.69 -20.72 -11.76
N PRO A 2 -4.96 -20.33 -10.70
CA PRO A 2 -5.36 -20.60 -9.32
C PRO A 2 -6.70 -19.94 -8.97
N VAL A 3 -7.51 -20.61 -8.16
CA VAL A 3 -8.79 -20.12 -7.66
C VAL A 3 -8.74 -20.06 -6.14
N ARG A 4 -9.26 -18.97 -5.56
CA ARG A 4 -9.21 -18.70 -4.12
C ARG A 4 -10.53 -18.13 -3.63
N ILE A 5 -10.77 -18.26 -2.32
CA ILE A 5 -11.81 -17.51 -1.62
C ILE A 5 -11.12 -16.53 -0.68
N LEU A 6 -11.45 -15.25 -0.81
CA LEU A 6 -11.03 -14.19 0.09
C LEU A 6 -12.20 -13.82 0.99
N HIS A 7 -12.05 -14.07 2.28
CA HIS A 7 -13.12 -13.89 3.25
C HIS A 7 -12.86 -12.68 4.14
N CYS A 8 -13.74 -11.68 4.09
CA CYS A 8 -13.66 -10.42 4.84
C CYS A 8 -14.04 -10.55 6.34
N GLY A 9 -13.90 -11.75 6.92
CA GLY A 9 -14.41 -12.06 8.25
C GLY A 9 -15.89 -11.67 8.42
N GLU A 10 -16.20 -10.91 9.47
CA GLU A 10 -17.54 -10.40 9.79
C GLU A 10 -17.72 -8.93 9.34
N SER A 11 -16.69 -8.33 8.73
CA SER A 11 -16.72 -6.93 8.31
C SER A 11 -17.41 -6.77 6.96
N ILE A 12 -18.72 -6.49 7.01
CA ILE A 12 -19.52 -6.09 5.83
C ILE A 12 -18.93 -4.82 5.19
N GLU A 13 -18.43 -3.89 6.00
CA GLU A 13 -17.76 -2.67 5.50
C GLU A 13 -16.54 -3.02 4.63
N SER A 14 -15.65 -3.90 5.11
CA SER A 14 -14.47 -4.32 4.33
C SER A 14 -14.86 -5.03 3.04
N TYR A 15 -15.92 -5.84 3.08
CA TYR A 15 -16.49 -6.47 1.90
C TYR A 15 -16.98 -5.44 0.88
N ASN A 16 -17.79 -4.46 1.32
CA ASN A 16 -18.31 -3.40 0.47
C ASN A 16 -17.16 -2.56 -0.13
N ILE A 17 -16.14 -2.21 0.66
CA ILE A 17 -14.93 -1.52 0.18
C ILE A 17 -14.26 -2.31 -0.95
N CYS A 18 -14.15 -3.64 -0.83
CA CYS A 18 -13.53 -4.46 -1.86
C CYS A 18 -14.28 -4.36 -3.20
N LEU A 19 -15.60 -4.32 -3.15
CA LEU A 19 -16.45 -4.24 -4.35
C LEU A 19 -16.44 -2.84 -4.97
N GLU A 20 -16.63 -1.82 -4.14
CA GLU A 20 -16.73 -0.42 -4.59
C GLU A 20 -15.41 0.09 -5.15
N GLN A 21 -14.30 -0.26 -4.50
CA GLN A 21 -12.97 0.22 -4.88
C GLN A 21 -12.23 -0.76 -5.80
N GLN A 22 -12.78 -1.96 -6.02
CA GLN A 22 -12.17 -3.04 -6.79
C GLN A 22 -10.76 -3.36 -6.29
N LEU A 23 -10.63 -3.48 -4.97
CA LEU A 23 -9.39 -3.73 -4.25
C LEU A 23 -9.55 -4.91 -3.30
N VAL A 24 -8.51 -5.70 -3.12
CA VAL A 24 -8.51 -6.78 -2.12
C VAL A 24 -7.21 -6.81 -1.34
N GLY A 25 -7.32 -7.03 -0.02
CA GLY A 25 -6.20 -7.19 0.90
C GLY A 25 -6.06 -8.64 1.36
N PHE A 26 -4.85 -9.17 1.34
CA PHE A 26 -4.52 -10.50 1.84
C PHE A 26 -3.75 -10.39 3.15
N THR A 27 -4.15 -11.18 4.15
CA THR A 27 -3.46 -11.29 5.44
C THR A 27 -2.16 -12.08 5.38
N LYS A 28 -1.90 -12.76 4.25
CA LYS A 28 -0.65 -13.48 3.95
C LYS A 28 -0.21 -13.21 2.51
N ARG A 29 1.10 -13.23 2.24
CA ARG A 29 1.66 -13.07 0.89
C ARG A 29 1.47 -14.34 0.05
N VAL A 30 0.25 -14.60 -0.40
CA VAL A 30 -0.11 -15.81 -1.15
C VAL A 30 -0.72 -15.54 -2.51
N GLY A 31 -1.24 -14.33 -2.75
CA GLY A 31 -1.88 -13.95 -4.00
C GLY A 31 -0.88 -13.66 -5.11
N GLN A 32 -1.27 -13.92 -6.35
CA GLN A 32 -0.48 -13.61 -7.54
C GLN A 32 -1.35 -12.95 -8.62
N PRO A 33 -0.79 -12.02 -9.43
CA PRO A 33 -1.47 -11.50 -10.62
C PRO A 33 -2.04 -12.63 -11.50
N GLY A 34 -3.31 -12.51 -11.88
CA GLY A 34 -4.05 -13.48 -12.67
C GLY A 34 -4.86 -14.51 -11.87
N ASP A 35 -4.68 -14.61 -10.54
CA ASP A 35 -5.51 -15.49 -9.70
C ASP A 35 -6.98 -15.05 -9.73
N LEU A 36 -7.91 -16.01 -9.81
CA LEU A 36 -9.34 -15.74 -9.67
C LEU A 36 -9.74 -15.83 -8.19
N VAL A 37 -10.37 -14.77 -7.68
CA VAL A 37 -10.73 -14.65 -6.27
C VAL A 37 -12.23 -14.45 -6.14
N TYR A 38 -12.87 -15.31 -5.36
CA TYR A 38 -14.24 -15.16 -4.89
C TYR A 38 -14.23 -14.38 -3.58
N ILE A 39 -15.01 -13.30 -3.52
CA ILE A 39 -15.07 -12.41 -2.36
C ILE A 39 -16.26 -12.83 -1.51
N ALA A 40 -15.99 -13.16 -0.26
CA ALA A 40 -16.98 -13.66 0.68
C ALA A 40 -16.94 -12.91 2.02
N VAL A 41 -18.04 -12.91 2.75
CA VAL A 41 -18.17 -12.31 4.07
C VAL A 41 -19.16 -13.11 4.90
N ARG A 42 -19.06 -13.03 6.23
CA ARG A 42 -20.06 -13.61 7.12
C ARG A 42 -21.22 -12.62 7.28
N GLN A 43 -22.41 -13.04 6.88
CA GLN A 43 -23.67 -12.32 7.08
C GLN A 43 -24.65 -13.24 7.80
N ASP A 44 -25.23 -12.79 8.91
CA ASP A 44 -26.18 -13.58 9.72
C ASP A 44 -25.67 -14.99 10.07
N GLY A 45 -24.39 -15.09 10.42
CA GLY A 45 -23.72 -16.35 10.76
C GLY A 45 -23.44 -17.28 9.58
N ARG A 46 -23.69 -16.85 8.33
CA ARG A 46 -23.43 -17.64 7.11
C ARG A 46 -22.32 -17.00 6.28
N PRO A 47 -21.35 -17.79 5.77
CA PRO A 47 -20.38 -17.27 4.82
C PRO A 47 -21.05 -17.18 3.45
N VAL A 48 -21.21 -15.95 2.95
CA VAL A 48 -21.85 -15.66 1.67
C VAL A 48 -20.84 -15.08 0.69
N CYS A 49 -20.93 -15.46 -0.58
CA CYS A 49 -20.16 -14.90 -1.68
C CYS A 49 -21.07 -14.09 -2.58
N GLY A 50 -20.68 -12.87 -2.94
CA GLY A 50 -21.46 -12.00 -3.83
C GLY A 50 -20.69 -11.47 -5.04
N ALA A 51 -19.37 -11.71 -5.13
CA ALA A 51 -18.57 -11.29 -6.29
C ALA A 51 -17.36 -12.17 -6.51
N ARG A 52 -16.81 -12.09 -7.73
CA ARG A 52 -15.48 -12.61 -8.04
C ARG A 52 -14.75 -11.66 -8.99
N GLY A 53 -13.43 -11.72 -8.99
CA GLY A 53 -12.60 -10.95 -9.91
C GLY A 53 -11.22 -11.56 -10.04
N LYS A 54 -10.46 -11.13 -11.04
CA LYS A 54 -9.07 -11.52 -11.22
C LYS A 54 -8.15 -10.51 -10.54
N LEU A 55 -7.15 -11.00 -9.81
CA LEU A 55 -6.08 -10.16 -9.30
C LEU A 55 -5.33 -9.55 -10.48
N HIS A 56 -5.19 -8.22 -10.52
CA HIS A 56 -4.49 -7.53 -11.60
C HIS A 56 -3.08 -7.14 -11.18
N ALA A 57 -2.92 -5.98 -10.55
CA ALA A 57 -1.64 -5.45 -10.14
C ALA A 57 -1.58 -5.35 -8.62
N LEU A 58 -0.38 -5.56 -8.05
CA LEU A 58 -0.10 -5.19 -6.66
C LEU A 58 -0.30 -3.68 -6.50
N THR A 59 -0.75 -3.27 -5.33
CA THR A 59 -1.01 -1.85 -5.06
C THR A 59 -0.69 -1.49 -3.62
N ASP A 60 -0.30 -0.24 -3.43
CA ASP A 60 -0.14 0.41 -2.13
C ASP A 60 -1.45 0.97 -1.58
N GLU A 61 -2.54 0.94 -2.37
CA GLU A 61 -3.86 1.41 -1.95
C GLU A 61 -4.40 0.55 -0.80
N ARG A 62 -4.77 1.24 0.28
CA ARG A 62 -5.12 0.65 1.58
C ARG A 62 -6.31 1.39 2.20
N PRO A 63 -7.52 1.25 1.63
CA PRO A 63 -8.69 1.98 2.08
C PRO A 63 -9.25 1.52 3.43
N TRP A 64 -8.85 0.33 3.91
CA TRP A 64 -9.36 -0.22 5.17
C TRP A 64 -8.82 0.52 6.40
N PRO A 65 -9.63 0.70 7.46
CA PRO A 65 -9.18 1.29 8.72
C PRO A 65 -8.01 0.52 9.37
N ASP A 66 -8.02 -0.81 9.23
CA ASP A 66 -7.06 -1.77 9.76
C ASP A 66 -6.02 -2.21 8.71
N SER A 67 -5.73 -1.36 7.71
CA SER A 67 -4.89 -1.66 6.55
C SER A 67 -3.52 -2.32 6.81
N ASP A 68 -3.03 -2.24 8.04
CA ASP A 68 -1.76 -2.83 8.48
C ASP A 68 -1.78 -4.36 8.48
N VAL A 69 -2.95 -4.98 8.64
CA VAL A 69 -3.08 -6.46 8.65
C VAL A 69 -2.97 -7.09 7.27
N TYR A 70 -2.98 -6.28 6.21
CA TYR A 70 -2.90 -6.73 4.82
C TYR A 70 -1.51 -6.44 4.24
N PRO A 71 -0.51 -7.34 4.40
CA PRO A 71 0.83 -7.16 3.83
C PRO A 71 0.86 -7.11 2.29
N GLN A 72 -0.21 -7.56 1.62
CA GLN A 72 -0.30 -7.65 0.17
C GLN A 72 -1.71 -7.23 -0.29
N CYS A 73 -1.79 -6.22 -1.16
CA CYS A 73 -3.04 -5.73 -1.73
C CYS A 73 -3.00 -5.75 -3.25
N PHE A 74 -4.14 -5.99 -3.89
CA PHE A 74 -4.27 -6.03 -5.34
C PHE A 74 -5.46 -5.22 -5.83
N SER A 75 -5.34 -4.62 -7.02
CA SER A 75 -6.49 -4.21 -7.82
C SER A 75 -7.15 -5.42 -8.48
N LEU A 76 -8.46 -5.30 -8.74
CA LEU A 76 -9.25 -6.32 -9.42
C LEU A 76 -9.61 -5.88 -10.84
N ILE A 77 -9.59 -6.83 -11.76
CA ILE A 77 -10.15 -6.71 -13.12
C ILE A 77 -11.15 -7.84 -13.38
N ASP A 78 -11.93 -7.71 -14.45
CA ASP A 78 -12.96 -8.70 -14.83
C ASP A 78 -13.90 -9.04 -13.66
N VAL A 79 -14.32 -8.02 -12.91
CA VAL A 79 -15.20 -8.21 -11.74
C VAL A 79 -16.59 -8.61 -12.21
N GLU A 80 -17.07 -9.73 -11.69
CA GLU A 80 -18.41 -10.26 -11.92
C GLU A 80 -19.17 -10.30 -10.60
N TYR A 81 -20.47 -10.05 -10.66
CA TYR A 81 -21.35 -10.02 -9.50
C TYR A 81 -22.34 -11.19 -9.53
N CYS A 82 -22.77 -11.61 -8.35
CA CYS A 82 -23.84 -12.59 -8.16
C CYS A 82 -24.73 -12.17 -7.00
N ALA A 83 -25.97 -12.66 -6.98
CA ALA A 83 -26.80 -12.58 -5.79
C ALA A 83 -26.10 -13.36 -4.66
N PRO A 84 -25.92 -12.79 -3.45
CA PRO A 84 -25.18 -13.43 -2.38
C PRO A 84 -25.68 -14.85 -2.10
N PHE A 85 -24.77 -15.83 -2.18
CA PHE A 85 -25.09 -17.24 -1.92
C PHE A 85 -24.14 -17.85 -0.89
N ASP A 86 -24.65 -18.83 -0.15
CA ASP A 86 -23.93 -19.50 0.94
C ASP A 86 -22.87 -20.47 0.40
N ILE A 87 -21.61 -20.32 0.81
CA ILE A 87 -20.50 -21.18 0.35
C ILE A 87 -20.32 -22.47 1.15
N ARG A 88 -21.16 -22.74 2.16
CA ARG A 88 -21.09 -23.97 2.98
C ARG A 88 -21.28 -25.26 2.19
N PHE A 89 -21.81 -25.21 0.96
CA PHE A 89 -21.88 -26.39 0.10
C PHE A 89 -20.51 -27.03 -0.16
N LEU A 90 -19.41 -26.28 0.00
CA LEU A 90 -18.05 -26.81 -0.12
C LEU A 90 -17.71 -27.87 0.94
N GLU A 91 -18.48 -27.96 2.03
CA GLU A 91 -18.39 -29.06 3.01
C GLU A 91 -18.56 -30.43 2.35
N GLN A 92 -19.31 -30.52 1.25
CA GLN A 92 -19.51 -31.77 0.50
C GLN A 92 -18.19 -32.37 -0.01
N ILE A 93 -17.20 -31.52 -0.29
CA ILE A 93 -15.90 -31.93 -0.83
C ILE A 93 -14.81 -31.81 0.25
N GLY A 94 -14.79 -30.72 1.00
CA GLY A 94 -13.78 -30.44 2.02
C GLY A 94 -13.99 -31.19 3.34
N GLY A 95 -15.18 -31.78 3.54
CA GLY A 95 -15.57 -32.43 4.79
C GLY A 95 -15.54 -31.48 6.00
N ARG A 96 -15.29 -32.04 7.19
CA ARG A 96 -15.30 -31.29 8.47
C ARG A 96 -14.29 -30.13 8.54
N HIS A 97 -13.26 -30.13 7.68
CA HIS A 97 -12.21 -29.12 7.67
C HIS A 97 -12.27 -28.19 6.45
N TRP A 98 -13.42 -28.10 5.76
CA TRP A 98 -13.57 -27.30 4.53
C TRP A 98 -13.19 -25.82 4.72
N VAL A 99 -13.45 -25.25 5.90
CA VAL A 99 -13.07 -23.86 6.23
C VAL A 99 -11.55 -23.69 6.21
N LEU A 100 -10.80 -24.60 6.85
CA LEU A 100 -9.33 -24.58 6.90
C LEU A 100 -8.72 -24.81 5.51
N LYS A 101 -9.39 -25.62 4.68
CA LYS A 101 -8.95 -25.93 3.31
C LYS A 101 -9.18 -24.78 2.33
N TYR A 102 -10.37 -24.18 2.34
CA TYR A 102 -10.82 -23.30 1.25
C TYR A 102 -10.93 -21.83 1.62
N VAL A 103 -11.15 -21.51 2.89
CA VAL A 103 -11.44 -20.13 3.35
C VAL A 103 -10.25 -19.54 4.10
N GLN A 104 -9.59 -20.34 4.94
CA GLN A 104 -8.51 -19.84 5.78
C GLN A 104 -7.32 -19.37 4.94
N SER A 105 -6.83 -18.16 5.25
CA SER A 105 -5.63 -17.57 4.61
C SER A 105 -5.70 -17.41 3.09
N SER A 106 -6.89 -17.52 2.47
CA SER A 106 -7.08 -17.38 1.02
C SER A 106 -6.11 -18.25 0.19
N LYS A 107 -5.88 -19.49 0.63
CA LYS A 107 -5.03 -20.47 -0.07
C LYS A 107 -5.64 -20.81 -1.44
N ALA A 108 -4.81 -21.23 -2.38
CA ALA A 108 -5.28 -21.74 -3.66
C ALA A 108 -6.01 -23.07 -3.44
N ILE A 109 -7.21 -23.19 -4.00
CA ILE A 109 -8.00 -24.43 -3.99
C ILE A 109 -7.33 -25.41 -4.96
N THR A 110 -6.94 -26.59 -4.46
CA THR A 110 -6.22 -27.60 -5.25
C THR A 110 -7.17 -28.62 -5.87
N GLU A 111 -8.34 -28.86 -5.26
CA GLU A 111 -9.34 -29.83 -5.72
C GLU A 111 -10.18 -29.27 -6.88
N PRO A 112 -10.08 -29.84 -8.10
CA PRO A 112 -10.81 -29.33 -9.27
C PRO A 112 -12.35 -29.39 -9.12
N GLU A 113 -12.85 -30.38 -8.38
CA GLU A 113 -14.28 -30.55 -8.10
C GLU A 113 -14.83 -29.36 -7.29
N ALA A 114 -14.05 -28.85 -6.32
CA ALA A 114 -14.45 -27.71 -5.51
C ALA A 114 -14.48 -26.42 -6.33
N VAL A 115 -13.50 -26.25 -7.22
CA VAL A 115 -13.45 -25.13 -8.16
C VAL A 115 -14.66 -25.16 -9.11
N HIS A 116 -14.98 -26.31 -9.68
CA HIS A 116 -16.12 -26.46 -10.58
C HIS A 116 -17.45 -26.21 -9.86
N LEU A 117 -17.61 -26.74 -8.64
CA LEU A 117 -18.83 -26.53 -7.85
C LEU A 117 -19.03 -25.05 -7.49
N LEU A 118 -17.95 -24.36 -7.10
CA LEU A 118 -17.99 -22.92 -6.81
C LEU A 118 -18.36 -22.09 -8.05
N ASP A 119 -17.77 -22.40 -9.20
CA ASP A 119 -18.05 -21.72 -10.48
C ASP A 119 -19.50 -21.95 -10.96
N SER A 120 -20.01 -23.17 -10.85
CA SER A 120 -21.40 -23.50 -11.18
C SER A 120 -22.38 -22.71 -10.31
N ARG A 121 -22.15 -22.69 -8.99
CA ARG A 121 -23.02 -21.97 -8.04
C ARG A 121 -22.99 -20.47 -8.25
N PHE A 122 -21.81 -19.92 -8.54
CA PHE A 122 -21.68 -18.51 -8.90
C PHE A 122 -22.45 -18.18 -10.19
N SER A 123 -22.33 -19.01 -11.21
CA SER A 123 -22.99 -18.83 -12.50
C SER A 123 -24.52 -18.88 -12.39
N GLU A 124 -25.06 -19.75 -11.53
CA GLU A 124 -26.51 -19.83 -11.22
C GLU A 124 -27.06 -18.53 -10.61
N HIS A 125 -26.23 -17.81 -9.85
CA HIS A 125 -26.62 -16.59 -9.13
C HIS A 125 -26.11 -15.32 -9.82
N LYS A 126 -25.46 -15.44 -10.99
CA LYS A 126 -24.81 -14.32 -11.66
C LYS A 126 -25.83 -13.21 -11.98
N GLN A 127 -25.44 -11.97 -11.69
CA GLN A 127 -26.25 -10.80 -11.96
C GLN A 127 -25.39 -9.67 -12.54
N GLU A 128 -26.04 -8.72 -13.22
CA GLU A 128 -25.35 -7.60 -13.86
C GLU A 128 -24.93 -6.52 -12.87
N GLN A 129 -25.71 -6.34 -11.79
CA GLN A 129 -25.53 -5.23 -10.85
C GLN A 129 -24.80 -5.67 -9.58
N MET A 130 -23.92 -4.80 -9.10
CA MET A 130 -23.32 -4.93 -7.78
C MET A 130 -24.40 -4.83 -6.71
N GLN A 131 -24.36 -5.75 -5.75
CA GLN A 131 -25.22 -5.71 -4.57
C GLN A 131 -24.36 -5.48 -3.33
N LEU A 132 -24.47 -4.29 -2.75
CA LEU A 132 -23.90 -4.00 -1.44
C LEU A 132 -24.75 -4.67 -0.37
N LEU A 133 -24.10 -5.12 0.70
CA LEU A 133 -24.81 -5.66 1.85
C LEU A 133 -25.11 -4.52 2.83
N ASP A 134 -26.34 -4.51 3.34
CA ASP A 134 -26.78 -3.49 4.28
C ASP A 134 -26.04 -3.60 5.60
N VAL A 135 -25.50 -2.47 6.05
CA VAL A 135 -24.91 -2.29 7.38
C VAL A 135 -26.06 -1.94 8.34
N ALA A 136 -27.04 -2.83 8.52
CA ALA A 136 -28.12 -2.56 9.46
C ALA A 136 -27.58 -2.61 10.92
N ASP A 137 -27.56 -1.44 11.58
CA ASP A 137 -27.29 -1.15 13.00
C ASP A 137 -26.64 -2.26 13.85
N LEU A 138 -25.36 -2.58 13.60
CA LEU A 138 -24.49 -3.15 14.63
C LEU A 138 -24.01 -2.01 15.54
N ALA A 139 -24.92 -1.55 16.40
CA ALA A 139 -24.58 -0.59 17.45
C ALA A 139 -23.73 -1.25 18.55
N ILE A 140 -22.49 -0.77 18.66
CA ILE A 140 -21.71 -0.55 19.88
C ILE A 140 -21.46 -1.78 20.78
N ASP A 141 -20.36 -2.48 20.50
CA ASP A 141 -19.29 -2.77 21.46
C ASP A 141 -18.13 -3.47 20.73
N ALA A 142 -17.36 -2.70 19.96
CA ALA A 142 -16.07 -3.14 19.46
C ALA A 142 -15.01 -2.71 20.49
N ASP A 143 -14.94 -3.46 21.58
CA ASP A 143 -13.68 -3.58 22.31
C ASP A 143 -12.70 -4.23 21.33
N LEU A 144 -11.76 -3.43 20.81
CA LEU A 144 -10.77 -3.81 19.79
C LEU A 144 -9.69 -4.73 20.40
N SER A 145 -10.11 -5.84 20.97
CA SER A 145 -9.23 -6.84 21.57
C SER A 145 -9.71 -8.27 21.35
N ASP A 146 -10.30 -8.60 20.19
CA ASP A 146 -10.18 -9.97 19.68
C ASP A 146 -10.47 -10.04 18.18
N SER A 147 -9.44 -9.81 17.36
CA SER A 147 -9.45 -10.22 15.96
C SER A 147 -9.26 -11.75 15.89
N SER A 148 -10.18 -12.51 16.48
CA SER A 148 -10.20 -13.96 16.33
C SER A 148 -10.75 -14.31 14.96
N VAL A 149 -9.83 -14.33 13.99
CA VAL A 149 -10.05 -14.81 12.63
C VAL A 149 -10.40 -16.30 12.68
N VAL A 150 -11.67 -16.64 12.91
CA VAL A 150 -12.21 -18.00 12.74
C VAL A 150 -11.37 -19.09 13.43
N GLU A 151 -10.83 -18.82 14.63
CA GLU A 151 -10.19 -19.83 15.49
C GLU A 151 -11.16 -20.43 16.53
N ALA A 152 -12.45 -20.11 16.46
CA ALA A 152 -13.45 -20.77 17.28
C ALA A 152 -13.69 -22.21 16.79
N ASP A 153 -13.05 -23.15 17.50
CA ASP A 153 -13.38 -24.58 17.62
C ASP A 153 -13.10 -25.55 16.46
N LEU A 154 -11.87 -25.56 15.92
CA LEU A 154 -11.34 -26.74 15.22
C LEU A 154 -9.93 -27.10 15.72
N PRO A 155 -9.76 -28.20 16.49
CA PRO A 155 -8.44 -28.68 16.84
C PRO A 155 -7.83 -29.41 15.64
N GLY A 156 -6.87 -28.78 14.96
CA GLY A 156 -6.08 -29.47 13.95
C GLY A 156 -5.11 -28.55 13.20
N GLU A 157 -3.80 -28.81 13.35
CA GLU A 157 -2.80 -28.37 12.37
C GLU A 157 -2.99 -29.19 11.09
N ASP A 158 -3.00 -28.51 9.93
CA ASP A 158 -2.93 -29.14 8.62
C ASP A 158 -1.60 -29.93 8.52
N PRO A 159 -1.62 -31.28 8.50
CA PRO A 159 -0.41 -32.11 8.60
C PRO A 159 0.57 -31.90 7.43
N ASP A 160 0.10 -31.35 6.31
CA ASP A 160 0.91 -31.07 5.12
C ASP A 160 1.66 -29.72 5.19
N ASN A 161 1.43 -28.90 6.23
CA ASN A 161 1.92 -27.52 6.27
C ASN A 161 3.06 -27.31 7.30
N ARG A 162 4.10 -28.15 7.26
CA ARG A 162 5.28 -28.00 8.14
C ARG A 162 6.16 -26.82 7.71
N VAL A 163 6.46 -25.93 8.66
CA VAL A 163 7.35 -24.78 8.42
C VAL A 163 8.79 -25.26 8.18
N GLN A 164 9.34 -24.93 7.01
CA GLN A 164 10.76 -25.18 6.70
C GLN A 164 11.62 -23.97 7.10
N ILE A 165 12.59 -24.17 7.99
CA ILE A 165 13.52 -23.11 8.42
C ILE A 165 14.77 -23.13 7.52
N ILE A 166 14.96 -22.08 6.72
CA ILE A 166 16.09 -21.94 5.78
C ILE A 166 17.34 -21.28 6.38
N GLY A 167 17.21 -20.64 7.55
CA GLY A 167 18.33 -19.99 8.23
C GLY A 167 17.87 -19.19 9.45
N THR A 168 18.83 -18.77 10.27
CA THR A 168 18.61 -17.90 11.44
C THR A 168 19.35 -16.59 11.26
N TYR A 169 18.71 -15.51 11.68
CA TYR A 169 19.21 -14.15 11.51
C TYR A 169 19.06 -13.37 12.81
N SER A 170 19.96 -12.42 13.04
CA SER A 170 19.87 -11.46 14.14
C SER A 170 19.64 -10.05 13.57
N THR A 171 18.71 -9.31 14.17
CA THR A 171 18.47 -7.93 13.79
C THR A 171 19.64 -7.06 14.24
N VAL A 172 20.18 -6.26 13.31
CA VAL A 172 21.25 -5.30 13.55
C VAL A 172 20.74 -3.89 13.25
N LYS A 173 21.23 -2.90 13.98
CA LYS A 173 20.82 -1.52 13.76
C LYS A 173 21.56 -0.93 12.56
N PHE A 174 20.85 -0.11 11.79
CA PHE A 174 21.48 0.81 10.85
C PHE A 174 22.40 1.78 11.60
N LYS A 175 23.41 2.29 10.92
CA LYS A 175 24.33 3.26 11.52
C LYS A 175 23.62 4.60 11.77
N ASP A 176 23.01 5.14 10.73
CA ASP A 176 22.17 6.33 10.70
C ASP A 176 21.33 6.33 9.40
N GLU A 177 20.68 7.44 9.06
CA GLU A 177 19.88 7.59 7.85
C GLU A 177 20.75 7.57 6.58
N LYS A 178 21.93 8.22 6.59
CA LYS A 178 22.67 8.66 5.39
C LYS A 178 24.02 7.97 5.16
N ASP A 179 24.46 7.09 6.06
CA ASP A 179 25.74 6.42 5.95
C ASP A 179 25.84 5.65 4.61
N PRO A 180 26.91 5.82 3.82
CA PRO A 180 26.96 5.28 2.45
C PRO A 180 26.87 3.75 2.35
N MET A 181 27.19 3.03 3.43
CA MET A 181 27.31 1.56 3.42
C MET A 181 26.29 0.89 4.34
N LYS A 182 25.99 1.47 5.50
CA LYS A 182 25.08 0.93 6.53
C LYS A 182 23.97 1.93 6.89
N GLY A 183 23.74 2.92 6.06
CA GLY A 183 22.64 3.88 6.20
C GLY A 183 21.35 3.33 5.63
N LEU A 184 20.22 3.71 6.22
CA LEU A 184 18.90 3.28 5.78
C LEU A 184 18.61 3.74 4.35
N GLU A 185 18.77 5.04 4.05
CA GLU A 185 18.42 5.65 2.76
C GLU A 185 19.21 5.02 1.60
N PRO A 186 20.56 4.91 1.62
CA PRO A 186 21.30 4.31 0.51
C PRO A 186 20.98 2.83 0.27
N LEU A 187 20.75 2.06 1.34
CA LEU A 187 20.42 0.65 1.23
C LEU A 187 19.01 0.43 0.67
N VAL A 188 18.03 1.20 1.15
CA VAL A 188 16.66 1.13 0.65
C VAL A 188 16.59 1.59 -0.79
N ASN A 189 17.17 2.74 -1.15
CA ASN A 189 17.16 3.26 -2.53
C ASN A 189 17.77 2.26 -3.52
N ARG A 190 18.88 1.59 -3.16
CA ARG A 190 19.53 0.59 -4.03
C ARG A 190 18.67 -0.65 -4.29
N HIS A 191 17.78 -0.98 -3.36
CA HIS A 191 16.98 -2.20 -3.40
C HIS A 191 15.47 -1.94 -3.44
N PHE A 192 15.05 -0.70 -3.73
CA PHE A 192 13.68 -0.22 -3.55
C PHE A 192 12.63 -1.16 -4.17
N TYR A 193 12.73 -1.43 -5.47
CA TYR A 193 11.79 -2.28 -6.21
C TYR A 193 11.85 -3.76 -5.84
N ARG A 194 12.89 -4.20 -5.11
CA ARG A 194 12.97 -5.56 -4.55
C ARG A 194 12.40 -5.64 -3.14
N LEU A 195 12.37 -4.51 -2.43
CA LEU A 195 11.91 -4.41 -1.05
C LEU A 195 10.41 -4.16 -0.96
N PHE A 196 9.87 -3.34 -1.85
CA PHE A 196 8.48 -2.92 -1.81
C PHE A 196 7.70 -3.56 -2.95
N GLU A 197 7.07 -4.70 -2.69
CA GLU A 197 6.30 -5.47 -3.68
C GLU A 197 5.18 -4.66 -4.36
N ALA A 198 4.62 -3.67 -3.65
CA ALA A 198 3.57 -2.79 -4.19
C ALA A 198 4.07 -1.84 -5.30
N PHE A 199 5.39 -1.69 -5.47
CA PHE A 199 5.97 -0.79 -6.46
C PHE A 199 6.86 -1.59 -7.40
N ASP A 200 6.49 -1.59 -8.68
CA ASP A 200 7.29 -2.18 -9.74
C ASP A 200 7.89 -1.11 -10.66
N GLU A 201 8.99 -1.44 -11.33
CA GLU A 201 9.67 -0.52 -12.24
C GLU A 201 8.83 -0.14 -13.46
N THR A 202 7.83 -0.94 -13.84
CA THR A 202 7.00 -0.64 -15.01
C THR A 202 5.92 0.38 -14.72
N HIS A 203 5.39 0.45 -13.49
CA HIS A 203 4.30 1.36 -13.09
C HIS A 203 4.73 2.40 -12.05
N SER A 204 6.01 2.50 -11.74
CA SER A 204 6.50 3.55 -10.85
C SER A 204 7.89 4.08 -11.22
N LEU A 205 8.20 5.29 -10.76
CA LEU A 205 9.47 5.98 -11.01
C LEU A 205 9.98 6.62 -9.71
N LEU A 206 11.04 6.05 -9.15
CA LEU A 206 11.74 6.60 -7.99
C LEU A 206 12.76 7.66 -8.44
N ILE A 207 12.68 8.84 -7.82
CA ILE A 207 13.63 9.95 -7.94
C ILE A 207 14.30 10.13 -6.57
N PRO A 208 15.48 9.52 -6.34
CA PRO A 208 16.14 9.49 -5.03
C PRO A 208 16.91 10.79 -4.69
N GLU A 209 16.67 11.88 -5.41
CA GLU A 209 17.46 13.12 -5.31
C GLU A 209 16.78 14.19 -4.46
N ASN A 210 17.02 14.15 -3.15
CA ASN A 210 16.47 15.09 -2.17
C ASN A 210 16.63 16.57 -2.56
N ARG A 211 17.83 17.02 -2.95
CA ARG A 211 18.14 18.45 -3.17
C ARG A 211 17.36 19.10 -4.30
N MET A 212 16.72 18.34 -5.19
CA MET A 212 15.89 18.90 -6.24
C MET A 212 14.62 19.53 -5.64
N PHE A 213 14.02 18.97 -4.61
CA PHE A 213 12.64 19.29 -4.22
C PHE A 213 12.54 20.21 -3.00
N VAL A 214 13.05 21.45 -3.11
CA VAL A 214 12.92 22.46 -2.04
C VAL A 214 11.58 23.19 -2.14
N THR A 215 10.84 23.29 -1.04
CA THR A 215 9.57 24.06 -0.98
C THR A 215 9.78 25.57 -1.03
N SER A 216 8.81 26.30 -1.59
CA SER A 216 8.87 27.77 -1.63
C SER A 216 8.50 28.37 -0.27
N ALA A 217 9.34 29.25 0.26
CA ALA A 217 9.02 30.01 1.48
C ALA A 217 8.29 31.33 1.12
N PRO A 218 7.39 31.84 1.99
CA PRO A 218 6.83 33.18 1.85
C PRO A 218 7.95 34.23 1.80
N THR A 219 7.92 35.14 0.83
CA THR A 219 8.87 36.25 0.75
C THR A 219 8.57 37.29 1.83
N GLY A 220 9.32 37.24 2.94
CA GLY A 220 9.26 38.25 4.00
C GLY A 220 9.96 37.82 5.29
N SER A 221 11.04 38.53 5.66
CA SER A 221 11.91 38.38 6.84
C SER A 221 12.80 37.12 6.92
N LYS A 222 14.06 37.28 7.38
CA LYS A 222 15.05 36.19 7.60
C LYS A 222 14.54 35.04 8.51
N LYS A 223 13.41 35.20 9.21
CA LYS A 223 12.78 34.16 10.03
C LYS A 223 12.00 33.12 9.21
N THR A 224 11.54 33.43 7.99
CA THR A 224 10.74 32.50 7.17
C THR A 224 11.57 31.55 6.30
N GLN A 225 12.89 31.76 6.20
CA GLN A 225 13.81 30.78 5.58
C GLN A 225 13.87 29.43 6.34
N ARG A 226 13.42 29.38 7.61
CA ARG A 226 13.38 28.17 8.44
C ARG A 226 12.27 27.17 8.08
N PHE A 227 11.41 27.47 7.12
CA PHE A 227 10.28 26.60 6.75
C PHE A 227 10.46 25.85 5.43
N ARG A 228 11.66 25.89 4.82
CA ARG A 228 11.95 25.08 3.64
C ARG A 228 12.05 23.62 4.05
N THR A 229 11.26 22.79 3.40
CA THR A 229 11.27 21.33 3.53
C THR A 229 11.74 20.70 2.24
N ILE A 230 12.37 19.55 2.37
CA ILE A 230 12.99 18.79 1.29
C ILE A 230 12.67 17.33 1.58
N PRO A 231 11.85 16.64 0.77
CA PRO A 231 11.67 15.20 0.91
C PRO A 231 12.98 14.52 0.52
N ASP A 232 13.26 13.36 1.12
CA ASP A 232 14.48 12.63 0.77
C ASP A 232 14.38 12.00 -0.62
N ALA A 233 13.18 11.56 -1.02
CA ALA A 233 12.93 11.08 -2.37
C ALA A 233 11.49 11.36 -2.82
N LEU A 234 11.26 11.25 -4.13
CA LEU A 234 9.93 11.33 -4.72
C LEU A 234 9.68 10.07 -5.54
N LEU A 235 8.54 9.43 -5.35
CA LEU A 235 8.11 8.28 -6.13
C LEU A 235 6.81 8.62 -6.86
N ILE A 236 6.81 8.46 -8.18
CA ILE A 236 5.64 8.64 -9.02
C ILE A 236 5.07 7.26 -9.33
N ASN A 237 3.84 6.99 -8.90
CA ASN A 237 3.13 5.76 -9.27
C ASN A 237 2.11 6.04 -10.35
N TYR A 238 1.90 5.07 -11.23
CA TYR A 238 0.94 5.11 -12.31
C TYR A 238 -0.07 3.97 -12.19
N THR A 239 -1.35 4.31 -12.33
CA THR A 239 -2.47 3.37 -12.29
C THR A 239 -3.53 3.84 -13.27
N LYS A 240 -3.77 3.05 -14.33
CA LYS A 240 -4.63 3.45 -15.45
C LYS A 240 -6.10 3.60 -15.06
N GLU A 241 -6.55 2.80 -14.09
CA GLU A 241 -7.95 2.61 -13.73
C GLU A 241 -8.57 3.82 -13.00
N LYS A 242 -7.76 4.83 -12.68
CA LYS A 242 -8.15 5.94 -11.81
C LYS A 242 -8.35 7.23 -12.62
N SER A 243 -9.27 8.07 -12.15
CA SER A 243 -9.54 9.39 -12.76
C SER A 243 -8.33 10.34 -12.75
N VAL A 244 -7.43 10.14 -11.78
CA VAL A 244 -6.10 10.74 -11.72
C VAL A 244 -5.08 9.59 -11.74
N PRO A 245 -4.48 9.29 -12.90
CA PRO A 245 -3.66 8.10 -13.07
C PRO A 245 -2.32 8.16 -12.34
N LEU A 246 -1.80 9.36 -12.07
CA LEU A 246 -0.53 9.55 -11.38
C LEU A 246 -0.75 9.87 -9.89
N GLN A 247 0.05 9.24 -9.04
CA GLN A 247 0.15 9.54 -7.61
C GLN A 247 1.57 10.01 -7.29
N ILE A 248 1.67 11.07 -6.47
CA ILE A 248 2.96 11.55 -5.97
C ILE A 248 3.15 11.06 -4.54
N ASN A 249 4.17 10.24 -4.33
CA ASN A 249 4.58 9.77 -3.02
C ASN A 249 5.82 10.56 -2.58
N LEU A 250 5.69 11.28 -1.46
CA LEU A 250 6.79 12.01 -0.83
C LEU A 250 7.45 11.08 0.19
N ILE A 251 8.68 10.65 -0.09
CA ILE A 251 9.38 9.68 0.75
C ILE A 251 10.27 10.42 1.74
N GLU A 252 10.17 10.02 3.01
CA GLU A 252 11.07 10.43 4.08
C GLU A 252 11.75 9.20 4.68
N TYR A 253 13.08 9.23 4.77
CA TYR A 253 13.87 8.17 5.40
C TYR A 253 14.28 8.60 6.81
N GLU A 254 13.78 7.90 7.82
CA GLU A 254 14.09 8.20 9.22
C GLU A 254 14.72 7.00 9.89
N CYS A 255 15.66 7.22 10.81
CA CYS A 255 16.36 6.12 11.47
C CYS A 255 16.65 6.44 12.92
N PHE A 256 16.24 5.59 13.85
CA PHE A 256 16.76 5.67 15.21
C PHE A 256 18.23 5.23 15.25
N GLY A 257 18.55 4.13 14.56
CA GLY A 257 19.91 3.67 14.31
C GLY A 257 20.72 3.43 15.59
N LEU A 258 22.04 3.50 15.47
CA LEU A 258 22.94 3.33 16.63
C LEU A 258 22.90 4.52 17.60
N SER A 259 22.50 5.70 17.13
CA SER A 259 22.58 6.95 17.91
C SER A 259 21.41 7.16 18.86
N LYS A 260 20.21 6.66 18.55
CA LYS A 260 18.97 6.89 19.31
C LYS A 260 18.46 5.59 19.92
N SER A 261 19.11 5.11 20.99
CA SER A 261 18.82 3.79 21.58
C SER A 261 17.76 3.81 22.69
N GLY A 262 17.65 4.91 23.44
CA GLY A 262 16.72 5.02 24.58
C GLY A 262 15.31 5.43 24.18
N SER A 263 14.29 4.91 24.87
CA SER A 263 12.87 5.22 24.63
C SER A 263 12.58 6.73 24.65
N THR A 264 13.16 7.47 25.60
CA THR A 264 13.00 8.93 25.68
C THR A 264 13.59 9.66 24.48
N GLN A 265 14.76 9.22 23.98
CA GLN A 265 15.38 9.83 22.80
C GLN A 265 14.55 9.56 21.55
N LYS A 266 14.06 8.32 21.39
CA LYS A 266 13.17 7.94 20.30
C LYS A 266 11.87 8.74 20.33
N PHE A 267 11.22 8.84 21.49
CA PHE A 267 10.01 9.62 21.68
C PHE A 267 10.23 11.12 21.38
N LYS A 268 11.33 11.69 21.86
CA LYS A 268 11.70 13.08 21.59
C LYS A 268 11.93 13.30 20.10
N TYR A 269 12.69 12.42 19.45
CA TYR A 269 12.96 12.51 18.01
C TYR A 269 11.69 12.41 17.17
N LEU A 270 10.81 11.46 17.50
CA LEU A 270 9.53 11.29 16.83
C LEU A 270 8.67 12.57 16.89
N ASN A 271 8.52 13.14 18.08
CA ASN A 271 7.61 14.28 18.30
C ASN A 271 8.22 15.64 17.91
N GLU A 272 9.53 15.82 18.06
CA GLU A 272 10.19 17.11 17.79
C GLU A 272 10.74 17.21 16.36
N HIS A 273 11.02 16.07 15.71
CA HIS A 273 11.61 16.03 14.37
C HIS A 273 10.65 15.43 13.35
N MET A 274 10.37 14.12 13.46
CA MET A 274 9.71 13.36 12.41
C MET A 274 8.28 13.86 12.14
N ILE A 275 7.41 13.87 13.16
CA ILE A 275 6.01 14.29 13.02
C ILE A 275 5.92 15.73 12.48
N PRO A 276 6.64 16.73 13.04
CA PRO A 276 6.67 18.07 12.48
C PRO A 276 7.13 18.13 11.02
N GLN A 277 8.08 17.28 10.60
CA GLN A 277 8.53 17.23 9.21
C GLN A 277 7.45 16.70 8.27
N LEU A 278 6.80 15.59 8.61
CA LEU A 278 5.72 15.03 7.83
C LEU A 278 4.52 15.99 7.73
N ILE A 279 4.17 16.67 8.83
CA ILE A 279 3.15 17.74 8.84
C ILE A 279 3.52 18.87 7.87
N ARG A 280 4.79 19.27 7.82
CA ARG A 280 5.24 20.32 6.88
C ARG A 280 5.09 19.89 5.42
N PHE A 281 5.33 18.62 5.09
CA PHE A 281 5.05 18.11 3.74
C PHE A 281 3.56 18.13 3.43
N ALA A 282 2.73 17.61 4.35
CA ALA A 282 1.28 17.56 4.16
C ALA A 282 0.69 18.97 3.97
N SER A 283 1.04 19.89 4.87
CA SER A 283 0.56 21.27 4.83
C SER A 283 0.97 22.01 3.55
N THR A 284 2.17 21.78 3.01
CA THR A 284 2.67 22.46 1.79
C THR A 284 1.72 22.32 0.60
N PHE A 285 1.12 21.13 0.44
CA PHE A 285 0.24 20.82 -0.68
C PHE A 285 -1.25 20.87 -0.33
N SER A 286 -1.57 21.07 0.95
CA SER A 286 -2.94 21.14 1.42
C SER A 286 -3.61 22.49 1.09
N VAL A 287 -4.95 22.49 1.10
CA VAL A 287 -5.80 23.68 0.97
C VAL A 287 -5.55 24.74 2.04
N VAL A 288 -4.97 24.36 3.19
CA VAL A 288 -4.62 25.30 4.27
C VAL A 288 -3.47 26.25 3.89
N THR A 289 -2.64 25.87 2.92
CA THR A 289 -1.56 26.74 2.42
C THR A 289 -2.10 27.76 1.42
N ILE A 290 -1.54 28.97 1.46
CA ILE A 290 -1.86 30.06 0.52
C ILE A 290 -1.72 29.57 -0.93
N THR A 291 -2.80 29.73 -1.70
CA THR A 291 -2.94 29.19 -3.07
C THR A 291 -1.77 29.56 -3.98
N GLU A 292 -1.29 30.81 -3.94
CA GLU A 292 -0.17 31.25 -4.78
C GLU A 292 1.15 30.54 -4.43
N ILE A 293 1.41 30.30 -3.14
CA ILE A 293 2.61 29.59 -2.67
C ILE A 293 2.53 28.12 -3.06
N ARG A 294 1.35 27.50 -2.89
CA ARG A 294 1.09 26.11 -3.29
C ARG A 294 1.29 25.95 -4.79
N GLN A 295 0.64 26.75 -5.62
CA GLN A 295 0.75 26.69 -7.08
C GLN A 295 2.18 26.91 -7.57
N LYS A 296 2.91 27.87 -6.97
CA LYS A 296 4.31 28.11 -7.30
C LYS A 296 5.19 26.91 -6.95
N THR A 297 4.96 26.29 -5.80
CA THR A 297 5.70 25.10 -5.37
C THR A 297 5.42 23.92 -6.30
N ILE A 298 4.14 23.64 -6.59
CA ILE A 298 3.74 22.59 -7.54
C ILE A 298 4.40 22.80 -8.89
N LYS A 299 4.28 24.00 -9.49
CA LYS A 299 4.90 24.31 -10.78
C LYS A 299 6.42 24.07 -10.76
N THR A 300 7.10 24.59 -9.74
CA THR A 300 8.56 24.43 -9.60
C THR A 300 8.97 22.96 -9.49
N TRP A 301 8.18 22.13 -8.80
CA TRP A 301 8.47 20.71 -8.63
C TRP A 301 8.15 19.92 -9.89
N VAL A 302 7.04 20.23 -10.57
CA VAL A 302 6.70 19.65 -11.88
C VAL A 302 7.80 19.92 -12.89
N ASP A 303 8.28 21.17 -12.99
CA ASP A 303 9.38 21.54 -13.89
C ASP A 303 10.65 20.70 -13.62
N LYS A 304 10.96 20.44 -12.34
CA LYS A 304 12.13 19.63 -11.94
C LYS A 304 11.95 18.14 -12.22
N VAL A 305 10.75 17.61 -11.97
CA VAL A 305 10.40 16.23 -12.33
C VAL A 305 10.53 16.04 -13.84
N ILE A 306 9.99 16.97 -14.65
CA ILE A 306 10.10 16.91 -16.10
C ILE A 306 11.57 16.98 -16.53
N ALA A 307 12.36 17.90 -15.97
CA ALA A 307 13.79 17.99 -16.27
C ALA A 307 14.56 16.71 -15.96
N PHE A 308 14.26 16.05 -14.83
CA PHE A 308 14.82 14.74 -14.48
C PHE A 308 14.41 13.65 -15.47
N ILE A 309 13.12 13.61 -15.84
CA ILE A 309 12.62 12.62 -16.81
C ILE A 309 13.30 12.82 -18.17
N GLN A 310 13.46 14.07 -18.62
CA GLN A 310 14.11 14.37 -19.90
C GLN A 310 15.61 14.06 -19.91
N SER A 311 16.30 14.13 -18.76
CA SER A 311 17.72 13.80 -18.68
C SER A 311 18.00 12.29 -18.54
N ASN A 312 16.96 11.47 -18.35
CA ASN A 312 17.07 10.03 -18.16
C ASN A 312 16.22 9.28 -19.19
N GLU A 313 16.87 8.66 -20.19
CA GLU A 313 16.19 7.97 -21.29
C GLU A 313 15.22 6.86 -20.81
N PHE A 314 15.58 6.11 -19.76
CA PHE A 314 14.71 5.08 -19.20
C PHE A 314 13.46 5.68 -18.55
N ALA A 315 13.62 6.78 -17.80
CA ALA A 315 12.49 7.48 -17.20
C ALA A 315 11.57 8.08 -18.28
N LEU A 316 12.15 8.67 -19.34
CA LEU A 316 11.40 9.23 -20.45
C LEU A 316 10.58 8.17 -21.19
N GLN A 317 11.19 7.03 -21.53
CA GLN A 317 10.49 5.91 -22.19
C GLN A 317 9.33 5.40 -21.33
N ARG A 318 9.57 5.22 -20.03
CA ARG A 318 8.58 4.73 -19.08
C ARG A 318 7.36 5.65 -18.98
N ILE A 319 7.58 6.94 -18.73
CA ILE A 319 6.51 7.94 -18.61
C ILE A 319 5.77 8.10 -19.96
N THR A 320 6.47 8.00 -21.08
CA THR A 320 5.85 8.03 -22.41
C THR A 320 4.88 6.87 -22.60
N SER A 321 5.25 5.65 -22.18
CA SER A 321 4.35 4.48 -22.21
C SER A 321 3.08 4.74 -21.40
N TRP A 322 3.21 5.24 -20.18
CA TRP A 322 2.05 5.55 -19.32
C TRP A 322 1.12 6.57 -19.96
N LEU A 323 1.69 7.63 -20.54
CA LEU A 323 0.92 8.67 -21.20
C LEU A 323 0.20 8.17 -22.46
N GLN A 324 0.83 7.28 -23.22
CA GLN A 324 0.20 6.63 -24.38
C GLN A 324 -0.92 5.67 -23.98
N GLU A 325 -0.82 5.03 -22.82
CA GLU A 325 -1.92 4.21 -22.29
C GLU A 325 -3.11 5.04 -21.81
N ILE A 326 -2.85 6.22 -21.24
CA ILE A 326 -3.87 7.18 -20.83
C ILE A 326 -4.56 7.81 -22.05
N ASP A 327 -3.80 8.20 -23.06
CA ASP A 327 -4.29 8.76 -24.32
C ASP A 327 -3.55 8.15 -25.52
N PRO A 328 -4.11 7.09 -26.14
CA PRO A 328 -3.51 6.42 -27.29
C PRO A 328 -3.42 7.30 -28.54
N SER A 329 -4.18 8.39 -28.61
CA SER A 329 -4.17 9.33 -29.73
C SER A 329 -3.10 10.42 -29.60
N MET A 330 -2.34 10.39 -28.50
CA MET A 330 -1.35 11.40 -28.18
C MET A 330 -0.26 11.50 -29.24
N LYS A 331 -0.05 12.72 -29.74
CA LYS A 331 1.06 13.01 -30.64
C LYS A 331 2.32 13.33 -29.83
N GLU A 332 3.47 12.94 -30.35
CA GLU A 332 4.78 13.08 -29.69
C GLU A 332 5.07 14.53 -29.25
N HIS A 333 4.70 15.53 -30.06
CA HIS A 333 4.88 16.94 -29.74
C HIS A 333 4.01 17.45 -28.57
N SER A 334 2.98 16.70 -28.16
CA SER A 334 2.16 17.03 -26.99
C SER A 334 2.62 16.37 -25.68
N LEU A 335 3.66 15.53 -25.74
CA LEU A 335 4.14 14.74 -24.60
C LEU A 335 4.42 15.62 -23.37
N LEU A 336 5.25 16.66 -23.51
CA LEU A 336 5.63 17.53 -22.39
C LEU A 336 4.44 18.26 -21.77
N ARG A 337 3.51 18.72 -22.61
CA ARG A 337 2.28 19.37 -22.13
C ARG A 337 1.40 18.40 -21.35
N ASN A 338 1.31 17.15 -21.80
CA ASN A 338 0.55 16.12 -21.11
C ASN A 338 1.24 15.67 -19.82
N MET A 339 2.57 15.53 -19.82
CA MET A 339 3.36 15.29 -18.60
C MET A 339 3.08 16.37 -17.56
N ASP A 340 3.23 17.65 -17.93
CA ASP A 340 2.97 18.79 -17.05
C ASP A 340 1.55 18.75 -16.47
N LYS A 341 0.55 18.54 -17.33
CA LYS A 341 -0.86 18.45 -16.94
C LYS A 341 -1.10 17.33 -15.93
N GLN A 342 -0.62 16.11 -16.22
CA GLN A 342 -0.85 14.93 -15.38
C GLN A 342 -0.12 15.05 -14.04
N LEU A 343 1.14 15.50 -14.03
CA LEU A 343 1.90 15.73 -12.80
C LEU A 343 1.27 16.83 -11.95
N THR A 344 0.87 17.95 -12.56
CA THR A 344 0.19 19.05 -11.85
C THR A 344 -1.11 18.56 -11.22
N GLN A 345 -1.89 17.75 -11.94
CA GLN A 345 -3.12 17.17 -11.40
C GLN A 345 -2.85 16.23 -10.23
N ALA A 346 -1.82 15.38 -10.32
CA ALA A 346 -1.40 14.48 -9.24
C ALA A 346 -1.04 15.26 -7.96
N PHE A 347 -0.21 16.30 -8.07
CA PHE A 347 0.13 17.16 -6.92
C PHE A 347 -1.09 17.86 -6.30
N ARG A 348 -2.15 18.13 -7.06
CA ARG A 348 -3.34 18.82 -6.55
C ARG A 348 -4.35 17.90 -5.89
N SER A 349 -4.30 16.61 -6.17
CA SER A 349 -5.43 15.71 -5.91
C SER A 349 -5.06 14.31 -5.43
N ARG A 350 -3.78 13.93 -5.50
CA ARG A 350 -3.33 12.58 -5.22
C ARG A 350 -1.89 12.54 -4.69
N ILE A 351 -1.72 13.01 -3.45
CA ILE A 351 -0.47 12.95 -2.70
C ILE A 351 -0.56 11.89 -1.61
N GLN A 352 0.54 11.14 -1.47
CA GLN A 352 0.80 10.26 -0.35
C GLN A 352 2.12 10.65 0.32
N ILE A 353 2.18 10.58 1.64
CA ILE A 353 3.42 10.67 2.40
C ILE A 353 3.83 9.26 2.77
N MET A 354 5.04 8.87 2.38
CA MET A 354 5.63 7.56 2.63
C MET A 354 6.79 7.69 3.62
N LEU A 355 6.61 7.19 4.84
CA LEU A 355 7.65 7.13 5.85
C LEU A 355 8.36 5.78 5.81
N VAL A 356 9.67 5.75 5.54
CA VAL A 356 10.48 4.55 5.63
C VAL A 356 11.37 4.65 6.87
N ILE A 357 11.21 3.76 7.84
CA ILE A 357 11.88 3.82 9.14
C ILE A 357 12.35 2.46 9.64
N ASP A 358 13.32 2.42 10.56
CA ASP A 358 13.83 1.18 11.15
C ASP A 358 12.95 0.57 12.25
N GLU A 359 12.14 1.38 12.92
CA GLU A 359 11.24 0.97 13.99
C GLU A 359 10.05 1.94 14.11
N LEU A 360 8.82 1.45 14.20
CA LEU A 360 7.64 2.26 14.47
C LEU A 360 6.55 1.39 15.11
N SER A 361 5.99 1.81 16.25
CA SER A 361 4.88 1.06 16.86
C SER A 361 3.56 1.29 16.11
N ALA A 362 2.62 0.35 16.23
CA ALA A 362 1.28 0.48 15.64
C ALA A 362 0.56 1.75 16.13
N GLU A 363 0.67 2.07 17.42
CA GLU A 363 0.10 3.30 18.00
C GLU A 363 0.72 4.57 17.39
N GLN A 364 2.05 4.59 17.24
CA GLN A 364 2.76 5.73 16.64
C GLN A 364 2.34 5.90 15.17
N ARG A 365 2.26 4.80 14.42
CA ARG A 365 1.79 4.81 13.03
C ARG A 365 0.38 5.36 12.91
N LYS A 366 -0.57 4.87 13.73
CA LYS A 366 -1.96 5.34 13.73
C LYS A 366 -2.07 6.82 14.06
N MET A 367 -1.29 7.28 15.05
CA MET A 367 -1.20 8.70 15.40
C MET A 367 -0.71 9.54 14.20
N ILE A 368 0.40 9.15 13.57
CA ILE A 368 0.94 9.87 12.41
C ILE A 368 -0.06 9.86 11.26
N LYS A 369 -0.66 8.70 10.95
CA LYS A 369 -1.68 8.54 9.91
C LYS A 369 -2.81 9.53 10.12
N SER A 370 -3.40 9.56 11.31
CA SER A 370 -4.49 10.48 11.65
C SER A 370 -4.11 11.95 11.50
N VAL A 371 -2.90 12.33 11.91
CA VAL A 371 -2.39 13.70 11.77
C VAL A 371 -2.22 14.08 10.30
N ILE A 372 -1.63 13.20 9.48
CA ILE A 372 -1.40 13.46 8.06
C ILE A 372 -2.69 13.48 7.25
N GLU A 373 -3.61 12.53 7.53
CA GLU A 373 -4.90 12.44 6.83
C GLU A 373 -5.87 13.58 7.20
N SER A 374 -5.55 14.38 8.23
CA SER A 374 -6.31 15.61 8.52
C SER A 374 -6.09 16.73 7.48
N PHE A 375 -5.05 16.64 6.66
CA PHE A 375 -4.75 17.61 5.62
C PHE A 375 -5.47 17.28 4.31
N LEU A 376 -6.28 18.22 3.80
CA LEU A 376 -7.05 18.05 2.57
C LEU A 376 -6.36 18.66 1.36
N LEU A 377 -6.51 17.99 0.21
CA LEU A 377 -6.09 18.44 -1.13
C LEU A 377 -7.21 19.24 -1.82
N GLU A 378 -6.95 19.76 -3.03
CA GLU A 378 -7.91 20.63 -3.75
C GLU A 378 -9.19 19.91 -4.17
N ASN A 379 -9.17 18.58 -4.22
CA ASN A 379 -10.33 17.73 -4.47
C ASN A 379 -11.05 17.28 -3.19
N GLU A 380 -10.77 17.92 -2.05
CA GLU A 380 -11.33 17.60 -0.73
C GLU A 380 -10.98 16.21 -0.19
N LYS A 381 -10.10 15.46 -0.88
CA LYS A 381 -9.57 14.21 -0.36
C LYS A 381 -8.41 14.46 0.60
N SER A 382 -8.27 13.60 1.59
CA SER A 382 -7.13 13.62 2.51
C SER A 382 -5.83 13.25 1.80
N ILE A 383 -4.73 13.80 2.29
CA ILE A 383 -3.40 13.31 1.97
C ILE A 383 -3.25 11.94 2.62
N SER A 384 -2.93 10.93 1.83
CA SER A 384 -2.76 9.56 2.34
C SER A 384 -1.41 9.41 3.04
N PHE A 385 -1.36 8.52 4.04
CA PHE A 385 -0.12 8.19 4.74
C PHE A 385 0.16 6.70 4.66
N LEU A 386 1.40 6.37 4.34
CA LEU A 386 1.92 5.01 4.29
C LEU A 386 3.25 4.96 5.04
N SER A 387 3.48 3.90 5.81
CA SER A 387 4.75 3.70 6.49
C SER A 387 5.30 2.32 6.20
N TYR A 388 6.61 2.19 6.12
CA TYR A 388 7.30 0.92 6.02
C TYR A 388 8.39 0.84 7.07
N ILE A 389 8.40 -0.28 7.80
CA ILE A 389 9.45 -0.60 8.76
C ILE A 389 10.46 -1.50 8.06
N VAL A 390 11.67 -1.00 7.85
CA VAL A 390 12.77 -1.74 7.22
C VAL A 390 13.76 -2.14 8.28
N GLN A 391 14.06 -3.43 8.38
CA GLN A 391 15.05 -3.93 9.32
C GLN A 391 16.23 -4.54 8.59
N LEU A 392 17.43 -4.30 9.12
CA LEU A 392 18.65 -4.95 8.67
C LEU A 392 18.91 -6.17 9.56
N HIS A 393 19.12 -7.32 8.92
CA HIS A 393 19.40 -8.57 9.60
C HIS A 393 20.74 -9.13 9.13
N GLN A 394 21.50 -9.72 10.05
CA GLN A 394 22.76 -10.41 9.77
C GLN A 394 22.56 -11.91 9.97
N ARG A 395 23.05 -12.71 9.03
CA ARG A 395 22.94 -14.17 9.13
C ARG A 395 23.79 -14.68 10.30
N MET A 396 23.22 -15.53 11.14
CA MET A 396 23.97 -16.23 12.18
C MET A 396 24.62 -17.48 11.57
N SER A 397 25.83 -17.34 11.04
CA SER A 397 26.61 -18.43 10.42
C SER A 397 28.05 -18.37 10.89
N GLY A 398 28.60 -19.50 11.36
CA GLY A 398 29.95 -19.59 11.95
C GLY A 398 31.13 -19.47 10.97
N ALA A 399 30.92 -19.04 9.71
CA ALA A 399 32.01 -19.00 8.71
C ALA A 399 32.04 -17.77 7.78
N ASN A 400 30.95 -17.00 7.62
CA ASN A 400 30.92 -15.81 6.75
C ASN A 400 30.14 -14.66 7.42
N ASP A 401 30.87 -13.75 8.08
CA ASP A 401 30.31 -12.64 8.89
C ASP A 401 29.66 -11.50 8.09
N ASN A 402 29.58 -11.57 6.76
CA ASN A 402 29.22 -10.44 5.90
C ASN A 402 27.90 -10.61 5.11
N GLU A 403 27.06 -11.59 5.45
CA GLU A 403 25.75 -11.75 4.80
C GLU A 403 24.65 -10.99 5.55
N TYR A 404 24.05 -10.03 4.85
CA TYR A 404 22.96 -9.20 5.36
C TYR A 404 21.69 -9.38 4.53
N VAL A 405 20.54 -9.26 5.20
CA VAL A 405 19.21 -9.30 4.60
C VAL A 405 18.44 -8.07 5.06
N LEU A 406 17.73 -7.43 4.14
CA LEU A 406 16.74 -6.40 4.47
C LEU A 406 15.36 -7.03 4.50
N SER A 407 14.59 -6.75 5.53
CA SER A 407 13.16 -7.11 5.59
C SER A 407 12.30 -5.87 5.65
N VAL A 408 11.12 -5.93 5.04
CA VAL A 408 10.12 -4.86 5.09
C VAL A 408 8.86 -5.36 5.78
N GLN A 409 8.33 -4.54 6.68
CA GLN A 409 7.01 -4.69 7.27
C GLN A 409 6.21 -3.44 6.92
N THR A 410 4.93 -3.60 6.61
CA THR A 410 4.05 -2.48 6.27
C THR A 410 3.30 -1.98 7.46
#